data_AF-A0A534JVC5-F1
#
_entry.id   AF-A0A534JVC5-F1
#
_cell.length_a   1.000
_cell.length_b   1.000
_cell.length_c   1.000
_cell.angle_alpha   90.00
_cell.angle_beta   90.00
_cell.angle_gamma   90.00
#
_symmetry.space_group_name_H-M   'P 1'
#
loop_
_entity.id
_entity.type
_entity.pdbx_description
1 polymer ?
#
loop_
_entity_poly.entity_id
_entity_poly.type
_entity_poly.pdbx_seq_one_letter_code
_entity_poly.pdbx_strand_id
1 'polypeptide(L)'
;MAKLGTMPQILCWNCHKLTPFELDRCQHCGSAFAGSTGGAYSSGRVPTSRPVSAGKPGRERPKRTLAEIVDDLQEVDEEPTSSRGRPREKELSVRLYQCPSCGRFVSELANECVCGVGFSPISEVTFACPQCASRVPSDVDGCPVCGVEFEPWGGSGGYAYACPRCGVHVESDAIRCSCGVWFED
;
A
#
# COMPACT_ATOMS: atom_id res chain seq x y z
N MET A 1 -15.20 16.72 -38.55
CA MET A 1 -13.85 17.16 -38.12
C MET A 1 -13.57 16.53 -36.77
N ALA A 2 -12.87 15.39 -36.74
CA ALA A 2 -12.55 14.72 -35.49
C ALA A 2 -11.55 15.60 -34.72
N LYS A 3 -11.93 16.02 -33.50
CA LYS A 3 -11.01 16.69 -32.59
C LYS A 3 -9.89 15.70 -32.32
N LEU A 4 -8.69 15.96 -32.84
CA LEU A 4 -7.47 15.26 -32.47
C LEU A 4 -7.38 15.36 -30.94
N GLY A 5 -7.63 14.25 -30.26
CA GLY A 5 -7.56 14.19 -28.80
C GLY A 5 -6.19 14.68 -28.37
N THR A 6 -6.17 15.57 -27.38
CA THR A 6 -4.93 16.03 -26.75
C THR A 6 -4.12 14.80 -26.39
N MET A 7 -2.91 14.68 -26.95
CA MET A 7 -2.02 13.55 -26.68
C MET A 7 -1.87 13.39 -25.16
N PRO A 8 -1.99 12.15 -24.62
CA PRO A 8 -1.84 11.93 -23.19
C PRO A 8 -0.45 12.39 -22.74
N GLN A 9 -0.41 13.02 -21.56
CA GLN A 9 0.81 13.49 -20.91
C GLN A 9 1.00 12.76 -19.60
N ILE A 10 2.26 12.51 -19.23
CA ILE A 10 2.66 11.87 -17.98
C ILE A 10 3.29 12.92 -17.08
N LEU A 11 2.94 12.92 -15.80
CA LEU A 11 3.59 13.77 -14.80
C LEU A 11 4.91 13.14 -14.32
N CYS A 12 6.02 13.88 -14.42
CA CYS A 12 7.30 13.41 -13.92
C CYS A 12 7.37 13.42 -12.39
N TRP A 13 7.67 12.29 -11.78
CA TRP A 13 7.84 12.16 -10.32
C TRP A 13 9.01 12.98 -9.76
N ASN A 14 10.04 13.28 -10.57
CA ASN A 14 11.22 14.01 -10.12
C ASN A 14 11.07 15.53 -10.25
N CYS A 15 10.55 16.01 -11.39
CA CYS A 15 10.47 17.45 -11.65
C CYS A 15 9.04 18.01 -11.75
N HIS A 16 8.02 17.17 -11.56
CA HIS A 16 6.59 17.55 -11.51
C HIS A 16 6.10 18.30 -12.76
N LYS A 17 6.78 18.12 -13.89
CA LYS A 17 6.39 18.68 -15.19
C LYS A 17 5.72 17.61 -16.05
N LEU A 18 4.75 18.04 -16.84
CA LEU A 18 4.07 17.19 -17.82
C LEU A 18 4.99 16.92 -19.00
N THR A 19 5.09 15.66 -19.38
CA THR A 19 5.87 15.22 -20.54
C THR A 19 5.00 14.38 -21.47
N PRO A 20 5.21 14.45 -22.79
CA PRO A 20 4.54 13.57 -23.75
C PRO A 20 4.67 12.09 -23.37
N PHE A 21 3.58 11.33 -23.49
CA PHE A 21 3.54 9.90 -23.15
C PHE A 21 4.47 9.03 -24.02
N GLU A 22 4.86 9.51 -25.21
CA GLU A 22 5.73 8.77 -26.15
C GLU A 22 7.21 8.69 -25.71
N LEU A 23 7.59 9.42 -24.65
CA LEU A 23 8.98 9.48 -24.17
C LEU A 23 9.19 8.56 -22.97
N ASP A 24 10.17 7.65 -23.06
CA ASP A 24 10.62 6.81 -21.93
C ASP A 24 11.35 7.58 -20.82
N ARG A 25 11.72 8.84 -21.09
CA ARG A 25 12.43 9.73 -20.18
C ARG A 25 11.80 11.12 -20.16
N CYS A 26 11.84 11.76 -18.99
CA CYS A 26 11.34 13.11 -18.85
C CYS A 26 12.13 14.10 -19.72
N GLN A 27 11.44 14.88 -20.56
CA GLN A 27 12.05 15.91 -21.40
C GLN A 27 12.74 17.04 -20.61
N HIS A 28 12.35 17.24 -19.35
CA HIS A 28 12.86 18.34 -18.52
C HIS A 28 14.01 17.96 -17.60
N CYS A 29 14.03 16.74 -17.05
CA CYS A 29 15.05 16.31 -16.09
C CYS A 29 15.75 15.00 -16.47
N GLY A 30 15.31 14.31 -17.52
CA GLY A 30 15.91 13.05 -17.96
C GLY A 30 15.63 11.84 -17.07
N SER A 31 14.85 11.97 -16.00
CA SER A 31 14.45 10.81 -15.19
C SER A 31 13.67 9.81 -16.04
N ALA A 32 14.00 8.53 -15.91
CA ALA A 32 13.24 7.46 -16.55
C ALA A 32 11.86 7.33 -15.90
N PHE A 33 10.84 7.05 -16.71
CA PHE A 33 9.53 6.68 -16.20
C PHE A 33 9.56 5.22 -15.74
N ALA A 34 8.92 4.94 -14.59
CA ALA A 34 8.74 3.59 -14.08
C ALA A 34 7.86 2.82 -15.08
N GLY A 35 8.47 1.91 -15.86
CA GLY A 35 7.85 1.23 -17.00
C GLY A 35 8.71 1.17 -18.26
N SER A 36 9.82 1.91 -18.33
CA SER A 36 10.76 1.92 -19.48
C SER A 36 11.48 0.58 -19.74
N THR A 37 11.27 -0.45 -18.89
CA THR A 37 11.55 -1.83 -19.26
C THR A 37 10.36 -2.41 -20.06
N GLY A 38 10.15 -1.91 -21.28
CA GLY A 38 9.44 -2.64 -22.33
C GLY A 38 8.02 -3.14 -22.00
N GLY A 39 7.21 -2.34 -21.32
CA GLY A 39 5.76 -2.57 -21.23
C GLY A 39 5.09 -2.25 -22.57
N ALA A 40 4.94 -3.28 -23.40
CA ALA A 40 4.38 -3.19 -24.75
C ALA A 40 2.98 -2.55 -24.79
N TYR A 41 2.87 -1.33 -25.32
CA TYR A 41 1.66 -0.81 -25.97
C TYR A 41 1.91 -0.43 -27.43
N SER A 42 3.00 -0.93 -28.03
CA SER A 42 3.16 -0.87 -29.48
C SER A 42 2.07 -1.73 -30.12
N SER A 43 1.00 -1.08 -30.57
CA SER A 43 0.06 -1.63 -31.54
C SER A 43 0.81 -1.84 -32.86
N GLY A 44 1.55 -2.93 -32.92
CA GLY A 44 2.34 -3.35 -34.07
C GLY A 44 2.57 -4.84 -33.95
N ARG A 45 1.82 -5.62 -34.72
CA ARG A 45 2.06 -7.07 -34.84
C ARG A 45 3.50 -7.27 -35.34
N VAL A 46 4.32 -7.93 -34.53
CA VAL A 46 5.51 -8.63 -35.02
C VAL A 46 5.33 -10.11 -34.66
N PRO A 47 5.18 -11.02 -35.64
CA PRO A 47 5.10 -12.43 -35.36
C PRO A 47 6.51 -12.97 -35.12
N THR A 48 6.91 -13.11 -33.85
CA THR A 48 8.08 -13.92 -33.50
C THR A 48 7.63 -15.36 -33.36
N SER A 49 7.93 -16.17 -34.37
CA SER A 49 7.80 -17.62 -34.36
C SER A 49 8.78 -18.22 -33.34
N ARG A 50 8.24 -18.70 -32.21
CA ARG A 50 8.93 -19.66 -31.36
C ARG A 50 8.37 -21.06 -31.66
N PRO A 51 9.22 -22.10 -31.81
CA PRO A 51 8.77 -23.44 -32.08
C PRO A 51 8.03 -24.00 -30.86
N VAL A 52 6.75 -24.35 -31.08
CA VAL A 52 5.90 -25.05 -30.12
C VAL A 52 6.44 -26.46 -29.91
N SER A 53 6.88 -26.76 -28.69
CA SER A 53 7.08 -28.14 -28.27
C SER A 53 5.72 -28.83 -28.17
N ALA A 54 5.61 -29.98 -28.82
CA ALA A 54 4.40 -30.79 -28.90
C ALA A 54 3.89 -31.20 -27.51
N GLY A 55 2.86 -30.48 -27.04
CA GLY A 55 2.00 -30.92 -25.94
C GLY A 55 0.96 -31.92 -26.46
N LYS A 56 0.76 -32.99 -25.69
CA LYS A 56 -0.17 -34.12 -25.90
C LYS A 56 -1.52 -33.72 -26.52
N PRO A 57 -2.14 -34.59 -27.35
CA PRO A 57 -3.45 -34.31 -27.92
C PRO A 57 -4.47 -34.08 -26.80
N GLY A 58 -5.02 -32.87 -26.78
CA GLY A 58 -6.11 -32.51 -25.89
C GLY A 58 -7.30 -33.44 -26.17
N ARG A 59 -7.86 -33.99 -25.09
CA ARG A 59 -9.19 -34.62 -25.11
C ARG A 59 -10.14 -33.63 -25.77
N GLU A 60 -10.72 -33.99 -26.92
CA GLU A 60 -11.80 -33.22 -27.53
C GLU A 60 -12.89 -33.04 -26.47
N ARG A 61 -13.15 -31.79 -26.07
CA ARG A 61 -14.33 -31.48 -25.28
C ARG A 61 -15.54 -31.85 -26.14
N PRO A 62 -16.45 -32.72 -25.67
CA PRO A 62 -17.68 -33.01 -26.38
C PRO A 62 -18.39 -31.69 -26.69
N LYS A 63 -18.88 -31.55 -27.92
CA LYS A 63 -19.70 -30.41 -28.32
C LYS A 63 -21.05 -30.54 -27.63
N ARG A 64 -21.12 -30.11 -26.36
CA ARG A 64 -22.38 -29.99 -25.63
C ARG A 64 -23.21 -28.86 -26.23
N THR A 65 -24.50 -29.10 -26.30
CA THR A 65 -25.45 -28.14 -26.84
C THR A 65 -25.67 -27.00 -25.85
N LEU A 66 -26.10 -25.85 -26.34
CA LEU A 66 -26.33 -24.68 -25.51
C LEU A 66 -27.42 -24.94 -24.45
N ALA A 67 -28.35 -25.85 -24.72
CA ALA A 67 -29.37 -26.29 -23.79
C ALA A 67 -28.78 -27.07 -22.60
N GLU A 68 -27.87 -28.01 -22.84
CA GLU A 68 -27.20 -28.78 -21.78
C GLU A 68 -26.35 -27.89 -20.87
N ILE A 69 -25.78 -26.81 -21.41
CA ILE A 69 -25.01 -25.84 -20.63
C ILE A 69 -25.91 -25.01 -19.71
N VAL A 70 -27.14 -24.69 -20.16
CA VAL A 70 -28.10 -23.90 -19.37
C VAL A 70 -28.75 -24.75 -18.28
N ASP A 71 -29.02 -26.02 -18.55
CA ASP A 71 -29.57 -26.99 -17.60
C ASP A 71 -28.59 -27.22 -16.42
N ASP A 72 -27.30 -27.45 -16.71
CA ASP A 72 -26.22 -27.55 -15.72
C ASP A 72 -26.12 -26.29 -14.81
N LEU A 73 -26.41 -25.11 -15.37
CA LEU A 73 -26.35 -23.84 -14.64
C LEU A 73 -27.60 -23.58 -13.80
N GLN A 74 -28.76 -24.13 -14.17
CA GLN A 74 -29.95 -24.09 -13.33
C GLN A 74 -29.84 -25.07 -12.16
N GLU A 75 -29.30 -26.28 -12.40
CA GLU A 75 -29.15 -27.30 -11.35
C GLU A 75 -28.25 -26.84 -10.18
N VAL A 76 -27.27 -25.97 -10.44
CA VAL A 76 -26.43 -25.36 -9.39
C VAL A 76 -27.10 -24.20 -8.63
N ASP A 77 -28.14 -23.58 -9.18
CA ASP A 77 -28.89 -22.50 -8.53
C ASP A 77 -30.04 -23.07 -7.67
N GLU A 78 -30.57 -24.23 -8.06
CA GLU A 78 -31.74 -24.86 -7.43
C GLU A 78 -31.40 -25.80 -6.25
N GLU A 79 -30.12 -26.13 -6.02
CA GLU A 79 -29.70 -26.78 -4.77
C GLU A 79 -29.90 -25.79 -3.60
N PRO A 80 -30.88 -26.03 -2.70
CA PRO A 80 -31.07 -25.18 -1.54
C PRO A 80 -29.82 -25.33 -0.68
N THR A 81 -28.98 -24.29 -0.68
CA THR A 81 -27.82 -24.17 0.20
C THR A 81 -28.22 -24.61 1.61
N SER A 82 -27.90 -25.88 1.89
CA SER A 82 -28.21 -26.55 3.12
C SER A 82 -27.64 -25.71 4.24
N SER A 83 -28.50 -25.44 5.22
CA SER A 83 -28.23 -24.74 6.47
C SER A 83 -27.09 -25.38 7.26
N ARG A 84 -25.86 -25.17 6.81
CA ARG A 84 -24.65 -25.17 7.64
C ARG A 84 -24.24 -23.72 7.74
N GLY A 85 -24.54 -23.17 8.91
CA GLY A 85 -24.43 -21.75 9.21
C GLY A 85 -23.21 -21.11 8.55
N ARG A 86 -23.49 -20.08 7.75
CA ARG A 86 -22.54 -19.04 7.39
C ARG A 86 -21.81 -18.67 8.69
N PRO A 87 -20.51 -18.99 8.85
CA PRO A 87 -19.76 -18.46 9.97
C PRO A 87 -19.97 -16.96 9.88
N ARG A 88 -20.48 -16.31 10.94
CA ARG A 88 -20.56 -14.86 11.00
C ARG A 88 -19.18 -14.38 10.55
N GLU A 89 -19.14 -13.81 9.37
CA GLU A 89 -18.02 -13.06 8.84
C GLU A 89 -17.94 -11.89 9.81
N LYS A 90 -17.24 -12.12 10.93
CA LYS A 90 -16.63 -11.05 11.69
C LYS A 90 -15.80 -10.38 10.62
N GLU A 91 -16.28 -9.22 10.21
CA GLU A 91 -15.58 -8.29 9.35
C GLU A 91 -14.28 -7.91 10.06
N LEU A 92 -13.29 -8.81 9.97
CA LEU A 92 -11.92 -8.57 10.34
C LEU A 92 -11.45 -7.62 9.26
N SER A 93 -11.69 -6.34 9.50
CA SER A 93 -11.15 -5.25 8.72
C SER A 93 -9.63 -5.31 8.91
N VAL A 94 -8.98 -6.17 8.12
CA VAL A 94 -7.53 -6.35 8.16
C VAL A 94 -6.93 -5.03 7.73
N ARG A 95 -6.42 -4.27 8.69
CA ARG A 95 -5.70 -3.03 8.38
C ARG A 95 -4.40 -3.41 7.68
N LEU A 96 -4.22 -2.84 6.49
CA LEU A 96 -3.02 -3.01 5.68
C LEU A 96 -2.19 -1.72 5.78
N TYR A 97 -0.90 -1.88 6.02
CA TYR A 97 0.07 -0.80 6.12
C TYR A 97 1.07 -0.89 4.97
N GLN A 98 1.62 0.23 4.53
CA GLN A 98 2.63 0.25 3.47
C GLN A 98 4.03 0.15 4.09
N CYS A 99 4.83 -0.82 3.64
CA CYS A 99 6.22 -0.96 4.06
C CYS A 99 7.03 0.26 3.62
N PRO A 100 7.74 0.96 4.54
CA PRO A 100 8.48 2.18 4.20
C PRO A 100 9.69 1.92 3.30
N SER A 101 10.22 0.69 3.29
CA SER A 101 11.42 0.37 2.51
C SER A 101 11.13 -0.09 1.09
N CYS A 102 10.01 -0.79 0.86
CA CYS A 102 9.69 -1.36 -0.46
C CYS A 102 8.31 -1.01 -1.00
N GLY A 103 7.48 -0.29 -0.24
CA GLY A 103 6.16 0.17 -0.68
C GLY A 103 5.09 -0.93 -0.78
N ARG A 104 5.37 -2.17 -0.37
CA ARG A 104 4.39 -3.27 -0.35
C ARG A 104 3.43 -3.14 0.81
N PHE A 105 2.18 -3.57 0.59
CA PHE A 105 1.19 -3.68 1.67
C PHE A 105 1.46 -4.91 2.53
N VAL A 106 1.49 -4.70 3.84
CA VAL A 106 1.67 -5.72 4.87
C VAL A 106 0.51 -5.63 5.87
N SER A 107 0.17 -6.75 6.52
CA SER A 107 -0.87 -6.74 7.56
C SER A 107 -0.35 -6.07 8.84
N GLU A 108 -1.27 -5.54 9.65
CA GLU A 108 -0.95 -4.96 10.96
C GLU A 108 -0.26 -5.94 11.93
N LEU A 109 -0.45 -7.24 11.73
CA LEU A 109 0.14 -8.30 12.54
C LEU A 109 1.47 -8.83 11.97
N ALA A 110 1.95 -8.29 10.85
CA ALA A 110 3.20 -8.74 10.25
C ALA A 110 4.41 -8.17 11.02
N ASN A 111 5.26 -9.06 11.53
CA ASN A 111 6.52 -8.69 12.19
C ASN A 111 7.67 -8.48 11.19
N GLU A 112 7.49 -8.83 9.93
CA GLU A 112 8.48 -8.60 8.88
C GLU A 112 7.81 -8.44 7.50
N CYS A 113 8.46 -7.67 6.64
CA CYS A 113 8.13 -7.61 5.22
C CYS A 113 9.02 -8.58 4.43
N VAL A 114 8.51 -9.07 3.30
CA VAL A 114 9.29 -9.90 2.33
C VAL A 114 10.57 -9.21 1.85
N CYS A 115 10.67 -7.88 1.93
CA CYS A 115 11.92 -7.18 1.63
C CYS A 115 13.01 -7.30 2.72
N GLY A 116 12.74 -7.99 3.82
CA GLY A 116 13.68 -8.20 4.93
C GLY A 116 13.63 -7.14 6.03
N VAL A 117 12.67 -6.20 5.98
CA VAL A 117 12.49 -5.19 7.02
C VAL A 117 11.61 -5.74 8.12
N GLY A 118 12.14 -5.82 9.33
CA GLY A 118 11.38 -6.16 10.53
C GLY A 118 10.51 -4.98 10.99
N PHE A 119 9.29 -5.29 11.38
CA PHE A 119 8.40 -4.37 12.07
C PHE A 119 8.38 -4.76 13.55
N SER A 120 8.66 -3.79 14.43
CA SER A 120 8.44 -4.03 15.85
C SER A 120 6.92 -4.07 16.07
N PRO A 121 6.38 -5.09 16.74
CA PRO A 121 4.97 -5.08 17.12
C PRO A 121 4.70 -3.83 17.96
N ILE A 122 3.54 -3.21 17.76
CA ILE A 122 3.14 -1.96 18.42
C ILE A 122 3.24 -2.08 19.97
N SER A 123 3.08 -3.29 20.49
CA SER A 123 3.22 -3.63 21.92
C SER A 123 4.64 -3.56 22.49
N GLU A 124 5.66 -3.42 21.66
CA GLU A 124 7.06 -3.32 22.10
C GLU A 124 7.65 -1.91 21.97
N VAL A 125 6.84 -0.93 21.57
CA VAL A 125 7.29 0.47 21.55
C VAL A 125 7.45 0.91 22.99
N THR A 126 8.68 0.86 23.49
CA THR A 126 9.06 1.46 24.77
C THR A 126 9.59 2.86 24.55
N PHE A 127 9.08 3.83 25.28
CA PHE A 127 9.65 5.18 25.31
C PHE A 127 10.41 5.41 26.62
N ALA A 128 11.27 6.44 26.64
CA ALA A 128 12.00 6.80 27.86
C ALA A 128 11.16 7.76 28.70
N CYS A 129 10.97 7.45 29.97
CA CYS A 129 10.28 8.35 30.90
C CYS A 129 11.05 9.69 31.00
N PRO A 130 10.39 10.85 30.85
CA PRO A 130 11.05 12.15 30.91
C PRO A 130 11.62 12.50 32.30
N GLN A 131 11.10 11.88 33.37
CA GLN A 131 11.57 12.13 34.74
C GLN A 131 12.74 11.25 35.15
N CYS A 132 12.68 9.95 34.86
CA CYS A 132 13.67 8.99 35.36
C CYS A 132 14.42 8.21 34.28
N ALA A 133 14.16 8.49 33.00
CA ALA A 133 14.75 7.82 31.83
C ALA A 133 14.54 6.29 31.78
N SER A 134 13.70 5.71 32.65
CA SER A 134 13.35 4.29 32.57
C SER A 134 12.61 4.01 31.26
N ARG A 135 12.83 2.82 30.67
CA ARG A 135 12.03 2.36 29.54
C ARG A 135 10.64 1.97 30.01
N VAL A 136 9.62 2.59 29.43
CA VAL A 136 8.22 2.39 29.77
C VAL A 136 7.46 1.99 28.50
N PRO A 137 6.58 0.97 28.54
CA PRO A 137 5.74 0.62 27.39
C PRO A 137 4.78 1.77 27.02
N SER A 138 4.46 1.90 25.74
CA SER A 138 3.56 2.97 25.25
C SER A 138 2.11 2.84 25.75
N ASP A 139 1.71 1.67 26.25
CA ASP A 139 0.34 1.36 26.65
C ASP A 139 0.02 1.64 28.13
N VAL A 140 0.93 2.27 28.89
CA VAL A 140 0.68 2.62 30.30
C VAL A 140 0.54 4.12 30.51
N ASP A 141 -0.45 4.51 31.30
CA ASP A 141 -0.76 5.92 31.66
C ASP A 141 0.22 6.51 32.68
N GLY A 142 1.27 5.79 33.06
CA GLY A 142 2.26 6.28 34.01
C GLY A 142 3.52 5.44 34.08
N CYS A 143 4.60 6.04 34.55
CA CYS A 143 5.88 5.36 34.73
C CYS A 143 5.84 4.43 35.96
N PRO A 144 6.09 3.11 35.82
CA PRO A 144 6.11 2.18 36.94
C PRO A 144 7.30 2.38 37.88
N VAL A 145 8.33 3.13 37.45
CA VAL A 145 9.56 3.34 38.23
C VAL A 145 9.48 4.59 39.10
N CYS A 146 9.05 5.72 38.54
CA CYS A 146 9.01 6.99 39.27
C CYS A 146 7.59 7.48 39.59
N GLY A 147 6.55 6.79 39.11
CA GLY A 147 5.16 7.12 39.39
C GLY A 147 4.66 8.40 38.70
N VAL A 148 5.39 8.94 37.72
CA VAL A 148 4.89 10.08 36.93
C VAL A 148 3.75 9.60 36.06
N GLU A 149 2.57 10.22 36.19
CA GLU A 149 1.45 9.99 35.29
C GLU A 149 1.75 10.68 33.96
N PHE A 150 1.52 9.96 32.86
CA PHE A 150 1.50 10.53 31.52
C PHE A 150 0.08 10.99 31.30
N GLU A 151 -0.15 12.30 31.22
CA GLU A 151 -1.48 12.79 30.84
C GLU A 151 -1.85 12.18 29.48
N PRO A 152 -2.96 11.43 29.37
CA PRO A 152 -3.53 11.15 28.07
C PRO A 152 -3.86 12.52 27.49
N TRP A 153 -3.22 12.90 26.39
CA TRP A 153 -3.41 14.20 25.77
C TRP A 153 -4.88 14.33 25.32
N GLY A 154 -5.73 14.78 26.24
CA GLY A 154 -7.11 15.20 26.04
C GLY A 154 -7.19 16.61 25.47
N GLY A 155 -6.15 17.04 24.73
CA GLY A 155 -6.14 18.28 23.98
C GLY A 155 -6.80 18.06 22.62
N SER A 156 -8.11 18.33 22.57
CA SER A 156 -8.87 18.80 21.41
C SER A 156 -8.24 18.57 20.02
N GLY A 157 -8.58 17.45 19.37
CA GLY A 157 -8.59 17.37 17.91
C GLY A 157 -7.25 17.47 17.17
N GLY A 158 -6.45 16.40 17.24
CA GLY A 158 -6.27 15.57 16.04
C GLY A 158 -4.92 15.53 15.33
N TYR A 159 -3.93 16.35 15.68
CA TYR A 159 -2.62 16.29 15.01
C TYR A 159 -1.46 16.53 15.98
N ALA A 160 -0.60 15.51 16.12
CA ALA A 160 0.67 15.62 16.82
C ALA A 160 1.75 16.00 15.80
N TYR A 161 2.35 17.18 15.96
CA TYR A 161 3.44 17.64 15.09
C TYR A 161 4.77 17.23 15.71
N ALA A 162 5.64 16.61 14.91
CA ALA A 162 6.97 16.19 15.35
C ALA A 162 8.03 16.83 14.47
N CYS A 163 9.13 17.27 15.09
CA CYS A 163 10.24 17.84 14.35
C CYS A 163 10.87 16.78 13.43
N PRO A 164 11.00 17.01 12.10
CA PRO A 164 11.55 16.02 11.17
C PRO A 164 13.03 15.70 11.43
N ARG A 165 13.74 16.56 12.18
CA ARG A 165 15.15 16.37 12.49
C ARG A 165 15.39 15.55 13.75
N CYS A 166 14.60 15.76 14.80
CA CYS A 166 14.84 15.14 16.12
C CYS A 166 13.67 14.33 16.68
N GLY A 167 12.51 14.35 16.02
CA GLY A 167 11.31 13.62 16.45
C GLY A 167 10.65 14.16 17.70
N VAL A 168 11.12 15.27 18.27
CA VAL A 168 10.49 15.91 19.43
C VAL A 168 9.14 16.50 19.02
N HIS A 169 8.13 16.29 19.85
CA HIS A 169 6.81 16.85 19.66
C HIS A 169 6.85 18.38 19.81
N VAL A 170 6.18 19.07 18.91
CA VAL A 170 6.06 20.52 18.86
C VAL A 170 4.58 20.89 18.74
N GLU A 171 4.21 22.07 19.24
CA GLU A 171 2.86 22.60 19.02
C GLU A 171 2.66 22.98 17.55
N SER A 172 1.40 23.09 17.13
CA SER A 172 1.03 23.41 15.75
C SER A 172 1.53 24.77 15.26
N ASP A 173 1.77 25.70 16.18
CA ASP A 173 2.25 27.07 15.94
C ASP A 173 3.75 27.24 16.26
N ALA A 174 4.46 26.14 16.53
CA ALA A 174 5.89 26.21 16.82
C ALA A 174 6.68 26.63 15.58
N ILE A 175 7.33 27.80 15.64
CA ILE A 175 8.21 28.33 14.57
C ILE A 175 9.62 27.71 14.65
N ARG A 176 10.00 27.19 15.82
CA ARG A 176 11.34 26.65 16.05
C ARG A 176 11.34 25.50 17.04
N CYS A 177 12.09 24.44 16.71
CA CYS A 177 12.35 23.34 17.63
C CYS A 177 13.59 23.61 18.50
N SER A 178 13.62 23.07 19.72
CA SER A 178 14.78 23.12 20.64
C SER A 178 16.05 22.52 20.04
N CYS A 179 15.95 21.67 19.01
CA CYS A 179 17.09 21.15 18.24
C CYS A 179 17.69 22.18 17.24
N GLY A 180 17.11 23.39 17.18
CA GLY A 180 17.59 24.51 16.37
C GLY A 180 17.00 24.61 14.96
N VAL A 181 16.09 23.72 14.58
CA VAL A 181 15.40 23.77 13.27
C VAL A 181 14.26 24.76 13.29
N TRP A 182 14.12 25.51 12.20
CA TRP A 182 13.01 26.42 11.94
C TRP A 182 11.99 25.74 11.05
N PHE A 183 10.72 25.99 11.32
CA PHE A 183 9.61 25.56 10.49
C PHE A 183 9.22 26.77 9.63
N GLU A 184 9.29 26.63 8.31
CA GLU A 184 8.83 27.66 7.38
C GLU A 184 7.30 27.72 7.40
N ASP A 185 6.75 28.94 7.39
CA ASP A 185 5.31 29.26 7.37
C ASP A 185 4.67 28.91 6.02
#